data_AF-A0A8X6RXK3-F1
#
_entry.id   AF-A0A8X6RXK3-F1
#
_cell.length_a   1.000
_cell.length_b   1.000
_cell.length_c   1.000
_cell.angle_alpha   90.00
_cell.angle_beta   90.00
_cell.angle_gamma   90.00
#
_symmetry.space_group_name_H-M   'P 1'
#
loop_
_entity.id
_entity.type
_entity.pdbx_description
1 polymer ?
#
loop_
_entity_poly.entity_id
_entity_poly.type
_entity_poly.pdbx_seq_one_letter_code
_entity_poly.pdbx_strand_id
1 'polypeptide(L)'
;MDMGLSQADVARRLNVFRSVVQRLWDQYQSEDSVSRRPDPGRPRATTPAEDRFQLFFGTKEKNHYCASACCRPLSTSGRRISATTVRNRLH
;
A
#
# COMPACT_ATOMS: atom_id res chain seq x y z
N MET A 1 -25.61 11.36 30.78
CA MET A 1 -25.49 12.83 30.62
C MET A 1 -24.66 13.06 29.38
N ASP A 2 -25.28 12.92 28.21
CA ASP A 2 -24.61 13.19 26.94
C ASP A 2 -24.99 14.60 26.54
N MET A 3 -24.06 15.54 26.73
CA MET A 3 -24.26 16.90 26.27
C MET A 3 -24.30 16.87 24.75
N GLY A 4 -25.52 16.90 24.21
CA GLY A 4 -25.84 16.82 22.78
C GLY A 4 -25.31 18.00 21.98
N LEU A 5 -24.00 18.05 21.79
CA LEU A 5 -23.37 18.93 20.81
C LEU A 5 -23.71 18.38 19.43
N SER A 6 -24.38 19.19 18.61
CA SER A 6 -24.62 18.84 17.22
C SER A 6 -23.28 18.70 16.50
N GLN A 7 -23.18 17.80 15.52
CA GLN A 7 -21.99 17.71 14.67
C GLN A 7 -21.62 19.05 14.01
N ALA A 8 -22.61 19.92 13.78
CA ALA A 8 -22.38 21.27 13.30
C ALA A 8 -21.68 22.16 14.33
N ASP A 9 -21.96 21.98 15.62
CA ASP A 9 -21.32 22.71 16.71
C ASP A 9 -19.88 22.26 16.88
N VAL A 10 -19.65 20.95 16.80
CA VAL A 10 -18.31 20.33 16.81
C VAL A 10 -17.49 20.82 15.61
N ALA A 11 -18.08 20.82 14.41
CA ALA A 11 -17.44 21.31 13.19
C ALA A 11 -17.05 22.79 13.31
N ARG A 12 -17.96 23.64 13.81
CA ARG A 12 -17.68 25.07 14.05
C ARG A 12 -16.59 25.29 15.08
N ARG A 13 -16.58 24.53 16.16
CA ARG A 13 -15.59 24.66 17.25
C ARG A 13 -14.20 24.18 16.84
N LEU A 14 -14.13 23.20 15.95
CA LEU A 14 -12.89 22.68 15.38
C LEU A 14 -12.48 23.40 14.08
N ASN A 15 -13.28 24.35 13.59
CA ASN A 15 -13.09 25.03 12.31
C ASN A 15 -12.84 24.08 11.13
N VAL A 16 -13.55 22.95 11.10
CA VAL A 16 -13.49 21.95 10.04
C VAL A 16 -14.84 21.81 9.37
N PHE A 17 -14.85 21.27 8.15
CA PHE A 17 -16.09 20.96 7.47
C PHE A 17 -16.86 19.85 8.20
N ARG A 18 -18.19 19.96 8.21
CA ARG A 18 -19.09 18.93 8.78
C ARG A 18 -18.83 17.53 8.19
N SER A 19 -18.44 17.45 6.92
CA SER A 19 -18.09 16.20 6.24
C SER A 19 -16.89 15.50 6.90
N VAL A 20 -15.95 16.25 7.48
CA VAL A 20 -14.81 15.68 8.23
C VAL A 20 -15.30 15.04 9.52
N VAL A 21 -16.13 15.74 10.28
CA VAL A 21 -16.72 15.23 11.53
C VAL A 21 -17.55 13.97 11.27
N GLN A 22 -18.32 13.95 10.18
CA GLN A 22 -19.10 12.79 9.79
C GLN A 22 -18.23 11.58 9.44
N ARG A 23 -17.19 11.77 8.64
CA ARG A 23 -16.25 10.69 8.29
C ARG A 23 -15.56 10.11 9.53
N LEU A 24 -15.20 10.95 10.49
CA LEU A 24 -14.58 10.50 11.74
C LEU A 24 -15.57 9.76 12.62
N TRP A 25 -16.84 10.19 12.65
CA TRP A 25 -17.91 9.48 13.36
C TRP A 25 -18.18 8.10 12.75
N ASP A 26 -18.30 8.01 11.42
CA ASP A 26 -18.48 6.74 10.71
C ASP A 26 -17.30 5.80 10.93
N GLN A 27 -16.07 6.35 10.97
CA GLN A 27 -14.87 5.57 11.28
C GLN A 27 -14.89 5.04 12.72
N TYR A 28 -15.23 5.88 13.68
CA TYR A 28 -15.33 5.50 15.08
C TYR A 28 -16.34 4.37 15.29
N GLN A 29 -17.51 4.45 14.65
CA GLN A 29 -18.54 3.40 14.70
C GLN A 29 -18.08 2.08 14.06
N SER A 30 -17.18 2.14 13.07
CA SER A 30 -16.69 0.96 12.35
C SER A 30 -15.48 0.29 12.99
N GLU A 31 -14.57 1.05 13.59
CA GLU A 31 -13.24 0.57 14.03
C GLU A 31 -12.99 0.80 15.52
N ASP A 32 -13.94 1.38 16.25
CA ASP A 32 -13.78 1.90 17.63
C ASP A 32 -12.60 2.88 17.76
N SER A 33 -12.11 3.40 16.63
CA SER A 33 -10.87 4.17 16.54
C SER A 33 -11.00 5.29 15.52
N VAL A 34 -10.45 6.45 15.90
CA VAL A 34 -10.28 7.62 15.03
C VAL A 34 -8.83 7.73 14.53
N SER A 35 -8.03 6.69 14.76
CA SER A 35 -6.64 6.67 14.30
C SER A 35 -6.56 6.60 12.78
N ARG A 36 -5.46 7.13 12.22
CA ARG A 36 -5.21 7.03 10.79
C ARG A 36 -5.08 5.55 10.42
N ARG A 37 -5.96 5.07 9.54
CA ARG A 37 -5.83 3.73 8.94
C ARG A 37 -4.46 3.60 8.27
N PRO A 38 -3.74 2.48 8.48
CA PRO A 38 -2.54 2.20 7.71
C PRO A 38 -2.92 2.16 6.24
N ASP A 39 -2.30 3.02 5.44
CA ASP A 39 -2.46 2.97 4.00
C ASP A 39 -1.87 1.62 3.53
N PRO A 40 -2.65 0.76 2.84
CA PRO A 40 -2.15 -0.54 2.37
C PRO A 40 -1.01 -0.41 1.34
N GLY A 41 -0.64 0.82 0.96
CA GLY A 41 0.35 1.12 -0.03
C GLY A 41 -0.12 0.70 -1.41
N ARG A 42 0.69 1.03 -2.41
CA ARG A 42 0.46 0.53 -3.76
C ARG A 42 0.72 -0.98 -3.80
N PRO A 43 -0.20 -1.79 -4.34
CA PRO A 43 0.02 -3.22 -4.48
C PRO A 43 1.29 -3.48 -5.28
N ARG A 44 2.18 -4.30 -4.72
CA ARG A 44 3.47 -4.63 -5.31
C ARG A 44 3.26 -5.37 -6.64
N ALA A 45 4.08 -5.03 -7.63
CA ALA A 45 3.97 -5.62 -8.97
C ALA A 45 4.31 -7.11 -9.01
N THR A 46 5.01 -7.62 -7.99
CA THR A 46 5.33 -9.03 -7.84
C THR A 46 4.74 -9.59 -6.55
N THR A 47 4.62 -10.91 -6.52
CA THR A 47 4.22 -11.67 -5.35
C THR A 47 5.42 -11.99 -4.45
N PRO A 48 5.20 -12.30 -3.16
CA PRO A 48 6.26 -12.74 -2.25
C PRO A 48 7.02 -13.99 -2.73
N ALA A 49 6.40 -14.84 -3.57
CA ALA A 49 7.06 -16.01 -4.14
C ALA A 49 8.06 -15.66 -5.25
N GLU A 50 7.68 -14.73 -6.14
CA GLU A 50 8.55 -14.20 -7.19
C GLU A 50 9.74 -13.43 -6.58
N ASP A 51 9.53 -12.74 -5.46
CA ASP A 51 10.57 -12.03 -4.72
C ASP A 51 11.63 -12.98 -4.13
N ARG A 52 11.19 -14.08 -3.50
CA ARG A 52 12.08 -15.14 -3.00
C ARG A 52 12.88 -15.80 -4.12
N PHE A 53 12.26 -16.02 -5.27
CA PHE A 53 12.94 -16.54 -6.45
C PHE A 53 14.00 -15.52 -6.93
N GLN A 54 13.64 -14.26 -7.08
CA GLN A 54 14.59 -13.19 -7.48
C GLN A 54 15.79 -13.08 -6.53
N LEU A 55 15.56 -13.15 -5.21
CA LEU A 55 16.62 -13.08 -4.21
C LEU A 55 17.53 -14.32 -4.22
N PHE A 56 16.94 -15.51 -4.38
CA PHE A 56 17.68 -16.78 -4.44
C PHE A 56 18.58 -16.87 -5.68
N PHE A 57 18.11 -16.40 -6.84
CA PHE A 57 18.91 -16.38 -8.06
C PHE A 57 19.90 -15.20 -8.08
N GLY A 58 19.51 -14.02 -7.58
CA GLY A 58 20.38 -12.84 -7.50
C GLY A 58 21.60 -13.00 -6.58
N THR A 59 21.51 -13.89 -5.59
CA THR A 59 22.64 -14.21 -4.70
C THR A 59 23.60 -15.26 -5.30
N LYS A 60 23.15 -16.11 -6.24
CA LYS A 60 23.96 -17.17 -6.85
C LYS A 60 24.66 -16.78 -8.16
N GLU A 61 24.09 -15.85 -8.93
CA GLU A 61 24.64 -15.44 -10.24
C GLU A 61 24.91 -13.94 -10.28
N LYS A 62 25.91 -13.46 -9.54
CA LYS A 62 26.34 -12.05 -9.65
C LYS A 62 26.86 -11.67 -11.05
N ASN A 63 27.12 -12.64 -11.93
CA ASN A 63 27.78 -12.42 -13.22
C ASN A 63 26.96 -12.76 -14.48
N HIS A 64 25.73 -13.28 -14.40
CA HIS A 64 25.04 -13.82 -15.59
C HIS A 64 23.60 -13.32 -15.83
N TYR A 65 23.10 -12.40 -14.99
CA TYR A 65 21.70 -12.02 -15.06
C TYR A 65 21.49 -10.67 -15.76
N CYS A 66 21.38 -10.69 -17.09
CA CYS A 66 21.02 -9.52 -17.87
C CYS A 66 19.57 -9.13 -17.53
N ALA A 67 19.32 -7.91 -17.08
CA ALA A 67 17.98 -7.46 -16.66
C ALA A 67 16.91 -7.65 -17.75
N SER A 68 17.30 -7.74 -19.02
CA SER A 68 16.45 -8.10 -20.16
C SER A 68 15.94 -9.54 -20.13
N ALA A 69 16.71 -10.48 -19.59
CA ALA A 69 16.31 -11.87 -19.39
C ALA A 69 15.28 -12.04 -18.24
N CYS A 70 15.30 -11.16 -17.23
CA CYS A 70 14.28 -11.11 -16.16
C CYS A 70 12.96 -10.49 -16.62
N CYS A 71 13.02 -9.65 -17.65
CA CYS A 71 11.83 -9.04 -18.24
C CYS A 71 11.06 -9.99 -19.15
N ARG A 72 11.60 -11.20 -19.42
CA ARG A 72 10.82 -12.24 -20.09
C ARG A 72 9.68 -12.64 -19.14
N PRO A 73 8.42 -12.61 -19.61
CA PRO A 73 7.29 -12.93 -18.76
C PRO A 73 7.47 -14.35 -18.24
N LEU A 74 7.64 -14.49 -16.92
CA LEU A 74 7.36 -15.75 -16.24
C LEU A 74 5.90 -16.07 -16.60
N SER A 75 5.72 -17.06 -17.47
CA SER A 75 4.45 -17.42 -18.13
C SER A 75 3.46 -18.09 -17.18
N THR A 76 3.25 -17.47 -16.03
CA THR A 76 2.33 -17.92 -14.98
C THR A 76 1.55 -16.75 -14.35
N SER A 77 1.96 -15.50 -14.57
CA SER A 77 1.37 -14.32 -13.90
C SER A 77 0.85 -13.23 -14.87
N GLY A 78 1.08 -13.37 -16.18
CA GLY A 78 0.56 -12.45 -17.21
C GLY A 78 1.04 -10.99 -17.12
N ARG A 79 1.93 -10.66 -16.17
CA ARG A 79 2.33 -9.28 -15.86
C ARG A 79 3.73 -8.99 -16.39
N ARG A 80 3.84 -8.01 -17.29
CA ARG A 80 5.12 -7.52 -17.81
C ARG A 80 5.85 -6.73 -16.70
N ILE A 81 6.93 -7.28 -16.17
CA ILE A 81 7.78 -6.61 -15.16
C ILE A 81 8.91 -5.87 -15.88
N SER A 82 9.10 -4.58 -15.57
CA SER A 82 10.16 -3.76 -16.18
C SER A 82 11.53 -4.01 -15.55
N ALA A 83 12.60 -3.80 -16.32
CA ALA A 83 13.98 -4.00 -15.88
C ALA A 83 14.33 -3.09 -14.68
N THR A 84 13.81 -1.87 -14.66
CA THR A 84 13.94 -0.93 -13.54
C THR A 84 13.32 -1.49 -12.26
N THR A 85 12.18 -2.19 -12.36
CA THR A 85 11.52 -2.81 -11.20
C THR A 85 12.40 -3.91 -10.60
N VAL A 86 13.03 -4.72 -11.44
CA VAL A 86 13.95 -5.80 -11.01
C VAL A 86 15.21 -5.23 -10.38
N ARG A 87 15.81 -4.20 -11.00
CA ARG A 87 17.01 -3.54 -10.45
C ARG A 87 16.75 -2.97 -9.06
N ASN A 88 15.64 -2.26 -8.87
CA ASN A 88 15.29 -1.64 -7.58
C ASN A 88 15.03 -2.66 -6.44
N ARG A 89 15.00 -3.97 -6.74
CA ARG A 89 14.82 -5.05 -5.75
C ARG A 89 16.11 -5.79 -5.42
N LEU A 90 17.13 -5.65 -6.26
CA LEU A 90 18.42 -6.33 -6.11
C LEU A 90 19.48 -5.44 -5.42
N HIS A 91 19.19 -4.15 -5.22
CA HIS A 91 19.98 -3.22 -4.41
C HIS A 91 19.39 -3.10 -3.01
#